data_AF-A0A078IQH5-F1
#
_entry.id   AF-A0A078IQH5-F1
#
_cell.length_a   1.000
_cell.length_b   1.000
_cell.length_c   1.000
_cell.angle_alpha   90.00
_cell.angle_beta   90.00
_cell.angle_gamma   90.00
#
_symmetry.space_group_name_H-M   'P 1'
#
loop_
_entity.id
_entity.type
_entity.pdbx_description
1 polymer ?
#
loop_
_entity_poly.entity_id
_entity_poly.type
_entity_poly.pdbx_seq_one_letter_code
_entity_poly.pdbx_strand_id
1 'polypeptide(L)'
;MWFLCVFYHRLLDFRKPEVEALAELFGEDESLQWRLPEHHHNDTPFHFVHLSSEEIAQNIAKRSILVKGMYELWGEGTCYEELKDSIESFPDSRKLPFLASDSTFRISVETFGKALTFDEQRERINSLTYIPFDVNLKNPDHNFFIMEMDESEENNGLQPILQRRIFFGREVGFADRKLLPAFSSSLALTLARLLWMLKWLS
;
A
#
# COMPACT_ATOMS: atom_id res chain seq x y z
N MET A 1 -6.01 3.58 13.81
CA MET A 1 -6.06 4.40 12.58
C MET A 1 -6.03 3.50 11.36
N TRP A 2 -6.63 3.94 10.25
CA TRP A 2 -6.68 3.16 9.00
C TRP A 2 -5.44 3.39 8.14
N PHE A 3 -4.88 2.31 7.63
CA PHE A 3 -3.79 2.31 6.64
C PHE A 3 -4.21 1.55 5.40
N LEU A 4 -3.75 2.01 4.23
CA LEU A 4 -3.82 1.24 3.00
C LEU A 4 -2.61 0.29 2.97
N CYS A 5 -2.87 -0.99 3.15
CA CYS A 5 -1.92 -2.09 2.99
C CYS A 5 -1.96 -2.58 1.54
N VAL A 6 -0.85 -2.42 0.82
CA VAL A 6 -0.71 -2.85 -0.57
C VAL A 6 0.08 -4.14 -0.59
N PHE A 7 -0.47 -5.19 -1.19
CA PHE A 7 0.16 -6.50 -1.30
C PHE A 7 0.74 -6.77 -2.68
N TYR A 8 1.75 -7.64 -2.75
CA TYR A 8 2.10 -8.31 -4.00
C TYR A 8 0.95 -9.21 -4.47
N HIS A 9 0.78 -9.34 -5.79
CA HIS A 9 -0.24 -10.20 -6.40
C HIS A 9 0.18 -11.69 -6.43
N ARG A 10 0.34 -12.28 -5.24
CA ARG A 10 0.72 -13.69 -5.02
C ARG A 10 0.25 -14.17 -3.65
N LEU A 11 0.09 -15.48 -3.49
CA LEU A 11 -0.23 -16.13 -2.20
C LEU A 11 -1.40 -15.43 -1.48
N LEU A 12 -2.51 -15.23 -2.20
CA LEU A 12 -3.62 -14.36 -1.79
C LEU A 12 -4.16 -14.70 -0.40
N ASP A 13 -4.33 -16.00 -0.13
CA ASP A 13 -4.85 -16.53 1.14
C ASP A 13 -3.93 -16.25 2.34
N PHE A 14 -2.66 -15.91 2.12
CA PHE A 14 -1.66 -15.68 3.18
C PHE A 14 -1.45 -14.20 3.50
N ARG A 15 -2.03 -13.28 2.73
CA ARG A 15 -1.83 -11.83 2.89
C ARG A 15 -2.27 -11.31 4.27
N LYS A 16 -3.54 -11.51 4.62
CA LYS A 16 -4.08 -11.06 5.92
C LYS A 16 -3.46 -11.84 7.08
N PRO A 17 -3.33 -13.19 7.02
CA PRO A 17 -2.67 -13.93 8.10
C PRO A 17 -1.23 -13.50 8.37
N GLU A 18 -0.45 -13.13 7.35
CA GLU A 18 0.91 -12.59 7.55
C GLU A 18 0.87 -11.28 8.36
N VAL A 19 0.00 -10.35 7.97
CA VAL A 19 -0.13 -9.05 8.64
C VAL A 19 -0.64 -9.22 10.08
N GLU A 20 -1.63 -10.09 10.30
CA GLU A 20 -2.19 -10.39 11.61
C GLU A 20 -1.13 -10.99 12.55
N ALA A 21 -0.35 -11.96 12.07
CA ALA A 21 0.73 -12.55 12.87
C ALA A 21 1.84 -11.54 13.21
N LEU A 22 2.17 -10.65 12.28
CA LEU A 22 3.14 -9.58 12.55
C LEU A 22 2.58 -8.52 13.50
N ALA A 23 1.29 -8.20 13.40
CA ALA A 23 0.64 -7.27 14.32
C ALA A 23 0.64 -7.81 15.75
N GLU A 24 0.27 -9.09 15.94
CA GLU A 24 0.35 -9.78 17.24
C GLU A 24 1.79 -9.73 17.80
N LEU A 25 2.80 -10.01 16.96
CA LEU A 25 4.20 -9.93 17.34
C LEU A 25 4.62 -8.54 17.85
N PHE A 26 3.99 -7.47 17.37
CA PHE A 26 4.26 -6.09 17.77
C PHE A 26 3.30 -5.56 18.83
N GLY A 27 2.47 -6.43 19.43
CA GLY A 27 1.60 -6.09 20.56
C GLY A 27 0.20 -5.61 20.19
N GLU A 28 -0.31 -5.95 19.02
CA GLU A 28 -1.76 -5.85 18.74
C GLU A 28 -2.45 -7.09 19.34
N ASP A 29 -3.21 -6.89 20.42
CA ASP A 29 -3.86 -7.97 21.17
C ASP A 29 -5.25 -8.35 20.63
N GLU A 30 -5.82 -7.53 19.73
CA GLU A 30 -7.15 -7.72 19.17
C GLU A 30 -7.11 -8.15 17.70
N SER A 31 -8.16 -8.84 17.24
CA SER A 31 -8.34 -9.16 15.84
C SER A 31 -8.37 -7.89 14.99
N LEU A 32 -7.49 -7.80 14.00
CA LEU A 32 -7.41 -6.64 13.12
C LEU A 32 -8.72 -6.43 12.34
N GLN A 33 -9.13 -5.17 12.22
CA GLN A 33 -10.26 -4.80 11.37
C GLN A 33 -9.77 -4.56 9.94
N TRP A 34 -10.47 -5.18 8.99
CA TRP A 34 -10.18 -5.08 7.57
C TRP A 34 -11.37 -4.52 6.80
N ARG A 35 -11.10 -3.72 5.78
CA ARG A 35 -12.09 -3.36 4.76
C ARG A 35 -11.44 -3.30 3.38
N LEU A 36 -12.24 -3.54 2.35
CA LEU A 36 -11.80 -3.38 0.96
C LEU A 36 -12.18 -1.99 0.45
N PRO A 37 -11.47 -1.47 -0.57
CA PRO A 37 -12.00 -0.39 -1.38
C PRO A 37 -13.36 -0.78 -1.98
N GLU A 38 -14.22 0.19 -2.22
CA GLU A 38 -15.55 -0.05 -2.76
C GLU A 38 -15.49 -0.66 -4.16
N HIS A 39 -16.44 -1.55 -4.49
CA HIS A 39 -16.52 -2.21 -5.80
C HIS A 39 -15.29 -3.06 -6.19
N HIS A 40 -14.51 -3.53 -5.20
CA HIS A 40 -13.34 -4.39 -5.45
C HIS A 40 -13.59 -5.86 -5.08
N HIS A 41 -12.99 -6.75 -5.86
CA HIS A 41 -12.90 -8.18 -5.52
C HIS A 41 -11.93 -8.42 -4.36
N ASN A 42 -12.12 -9.50 -3.60
CA ASN A 42 -11.26 -9.89 -2.46
C ASN A 42 -9.78 -10.07 -2.84
N ASP A 43 -9.49 -10.37 -4.10
CA ASP A 43 -8.14 -10.61 -4.60
C ASP A 43 -7.33 -9.33 -4.86
N THR A 44 -7.99 -8.17 -4.76
CA THR A 44 -7.35 -6.86 -4.90
C THR A 44 -6.06 -6.78 -4.08
N PRO A 45 -4.97 -6.20 -4.60
CA PRO A 45 -3.79 -5.98 -3.78
C PRO A 45 -4.01 -4.89 -2.71
N PHE A 46 -5.09 -4.10 -2.81
CA PHE A 46 -5.37 -2.96 -1.94
C PHE A 46 -6.32 -3.32 -0.81
N HIS A 47 -5.83 -3.29 0.42
CA HIS A 47 -6.62 -3.61 1.60
C HIS A 47 -6.46 -2.52 2.65
N PHE A 48 -7.55 -2.09 3.28
CA PHE A 48 -7.46 -1.24 4.45
C PHE A 48 -7.39 -2.08 5.71
N VAL A 49 -6.44 -1.73 6.58
CA VAL A 49 -6.26 -2.35 7.90
C VAL A 49 -6.28 -1.27 8.97
N HIS A 50 -6.96 -1.55 10.08
CA HIS A 50 -6.93 -0.69 11.26
C HIS A 50 -5.81 -1.16 12.21
N LEU A 51 -4.86 -0.26 12.52
CA LEU A 51 -3.76 -0.52 13.46
C LEU A 51 -3.69 0.60 14.50
N SER A 52 -3.16 0.33 15.68
CA SER A 52 -3.13 1.31 16.78
C SER A 52 -2.13 2.46 16.55
N SER A 53 -1.05 2.24 15.78
CA SER A 53 -0.02 3.26 15.54
C SER A 53 0.68 3.14 14.16
N GLU A 54 1.33 4.23 13.73
CA GLU A 54 2.23 4.22 12.56
C GLU A 54 3.47 3.35 12.77
N GLU A 55 3.98 3.27 14.01
CA GLU A 55 5.13 2.45 14.35
C GLU A 55 4.86 0.95 14.10
N ILE A 56 3.67 0.48 14.46
CA ILE A 56 3.26 -0.90 14.18
C ILE A 56 3.13 -1.14 12.68
N ALA A 57 2.49 -0.22 11.93
CA ALA A 57 2.40 -0.32 10.48
C ALA A 57 3.79 -0.38 9.82
N GLN A 58 4.73 0.43 10.28
CA GLN A 58 6.14 0.42 9.86
C GLN A 58 6.82 -0.91 10.14
N ASN A 59 6.65 -1.43 11.36
CA ASN A 59 7.29 -2.66 11.81
C ASN A 59 6.75 -3.88 11.06
N ILE A 60 5.43 -3.92 10.81
CA ILE A 60 4.79 -4.92 9.94
C ILE A 60 5.41 -4.84 8.55
N ALA A 61 5.33 -3.68 7.87
CA ALA A 61 5.84 -3.53 6.51
C ALA A 61 7.31 -3.96 6.37
N LYS A 62 8.17 -3.58 7.31
CA LYS A 62 9.60 -3.93 7.32
C LYS A 62 9.87 -5.43 7.42
N ARG A 63 8.99 -6.21 8.07
CA ARG A 63 9.17 -7.66 8.27
C ARG A 63 8.31 -8.52 7.34
N SER A 64 7.35 -7.93 6.66
CA SER A 64 6.49 -8.62 5.70
C SER A 64 7.23 -9.03 4.43
N ILE A 65 6.76 -10.13 3.85
CA ILE A 65 7.20 -10.65 2.56
C ILE A 65 6.13 -10.37 1.49
N LEU A 66 4.84 -10.41 1.84
CA LEU A 66 3.72 -10.21 0.90
C LEU A 66 3.25 -8.76 0.85
N VAL A 67 3.46 -7.99 1.91
CA VAL A 67 3.21 -6.54 1.90
C VAL A 67 4.24 -5.87 1.01
N LYS A 68 3.78 -5.03 0.09
CA LYS A 68 4.60 -4.13 -0.70
C LYS A 68 4.86 -2.84 0.08
N GLY A 69 3.82 -2.26 0.66
CA GLY A 69 3.92 -1.08 1.51
C GLY A 69 2.65 -0.81 2.32
N MET A 70 2.81 0.03 3.34
CA MET A 70 1.76 0.57 4.20
C MET A 70 1.70 2.08 3.99
N TYR A 71 0.50 2.60 3.75
CA TYR A 71 0.31 4.00 3.39
C TYR A 71 -0.74 4.68 4.26
N GLU A 72 -0.45 5.91 4.67
CA GLU A 72 -1.45 6.84 5.19
C GLU A 72 -2.16 7.47 3.98
N LEU A 73 -3.40 7.08 3.77
CA LEU A 73 -4.18 7.58 2.64
C LEU A 73 -4.65 9.01 2.90
N TRP A 74 -4.28 9.92 2.01
CA TRP A 74 -4.72 11.31 2.02
C TRP A 74 -5.93 11.54 1.13
N GLY A 75 -6.11 10.73 0.09
CA GLY A 75 -7.32 10.79 -0.71
C GLY A 75 -7.47 9.59 -1.63
N GLU A 76 -8.70 9.40 -2.07
CA GLU A 76 -9.08 8.43 -3.09
C GLU A 76 -10.15 9.02 -4.01
N GLY A 77 -10.21 8.51 -5.24
CA GLY A 77 -11.23 8.89 -6.22
C GLY A 77 -11.27 7.93 -7.41
N THR A 78 -12.29 8.07 -8.24
CA THR A 78 -12.40 7.35 -9.52
C THR A 78 -11.80 8.15 -10.67
N CYS A 79 -11.64 9.47 -10.49
CA CYS A 79 -10.92 10.38 -11.36
C CYS A 79 -10.03 11.36 -10.56
N TYR A 80 -9.22 12.16 -11.25
CA TYR A 80 -8.25 13.07 -10.62
C TYR A 80 -8.91 14.27 -9.94
N GLU A 81 -10.09 14.67 -10.41
CA GLU A 81 -10.92 15.71 -9.79
C GLU A 81 -11.44 15.24 -8.43
N GLU A 82 -12.05 14.05 -8.36
CA GLU A 82 -12.49 13.45 -7.09
C GLU A 82 -11.33 13.22 -6.13
N LEU A 83 -10.19 12.75 -6.66
CA LEU A 83 -8.97 12.57 -5.86
C LEU A 83 -8.53 13.90 -5.24
N LYS A 84 -8.53 14.98 -6.02
CA LYS A 84 -8.17 16.32 -5.54
C LYS A 84 -9.09 16.76 -4.40
N ASP A 85 -10.41 16.67 -4.59
CA ASP A 85 -11.39 17.05 -3.57
C ASP A 85 -11.21 16.24 -2.28
N SER A 86 -10.89 14.95 -2.43
CA SER A 86 -10.59 14.02 -1.32
C SER A 86 -9.33 14.44 -0.55
N ILE A 87 -8.25 14.79 -1.25
CA ILE A 87 -6.98 15.26 -0.66
C ILE A 87 -7.16 16.61 0.04
N GLU A 88 -7.88 17.55 -0.57
CA GLU A 88 -8.18 18.85 0.02
C GLU A 88 -8.98 18.70 1.31
N SER A 89 -9.91 17.74 1.36
CA SER A 89 -10.73 17.42 2.53
C SER A 89 -9.99 16.70 3.66
N PHE A 90 -8.82 16.09 3.40
CA PHE A 90 -8.06 15.38 4.42
C PHE A 90 -7.47 16.36 5.46
N PRO A 91 -7.44 16.03 6.76
CA PRO A 91 -7.13 17.00 7.81
C PRO A 91 -5.75 17.64 7.68
N ASP A 92 -5.71 18.98 7.63
CA ASP A 92 -4.46 19.74 7.57
C ASP A 92 -3.53 19.45 8.74
N SER A 93 -4.06 19.18 9.94
CA SER A 93 -3.25 18.79 11.10
C SER A 93 -2.42 17.52 10.87
N ARG A 94 -2.83 16.65 9.94
CA ARG A 94 -2.07 15.46 9.52
C ARG A 94 -1.22 15.69 8.27
N LYS A 95 -1.64 16.57 7.35
CA LYS A 95 -0.87 16.90 6.13
C LYS A 95 0.31 17.81 6.40
N LEU A 96 0.08 18.91 7.12
CA LEU A 96 1.02 20.02 7.28
C LEU A 96 2.41 19.60 7.81
N PRO A 97 2.54 18.63 8.74
CA PRO A 97 3.86 18.17 9.17
C PRO A 97 4.74 17.62 8.03
N PHE A 98 4.14 17.13 6.95
CA PHE A 98 4.83 16.54 5.78
C PHE A 98 4.85 17.49 4.57
N LEU A 99 4.26 18.68 4.69
CA LEU A 99 4.24 19.74 3.68
C LEU A 99 5.04 20.98 4.13
N ALA A 100 5.87 20.83 5.16
CA ALA A 100 6.73 21.90 5.63
C ALA A 100 7.71 22.33 4.53
N SER A 101 7.99 23.63 4.43
CA SER A 101 8.79 24.22 3.35
C SER A 101 10.26 23.78 3.34
N ASP A 102 10.73 23.15 4.42
CA ASP A 102 12.07 22.59 4.57
C ASP A 102 12.11 21.07 4.35
N SER A 103 10.97 20.44 4.05
CA SER A 103 10.86 19.02 3.75
C SER A 103 10.77 18.77 2.25
N THR A 104 11.46 17.75 1.80
CA THR A 104 11.45 17.32 0.40
C THR A 104 10.71 16.00 0.21
N PHE A 105 10.14 15.77 -0.98
CA PHE A 105 9.47 14.50 -1.26
C PHE A 105 9.70 13.99 -2.68
N ARG A 106 9.39 12.71 -2.85
CA ARG A 106 9.28 12.01 -4.13
C ARG A 106 7.86 11.48 -4.27
N ILE A 107 7.25 11.72 -5.43
CA ILE A 107 6.00 11.08 -5.82
C ILE A 107 6.35 9.93 -6.77
N SER A 108 5.91 8.72 -6.42
CA SER A 108 6.00 7.53 -7.28
C SER A 108 4.61 7.16 -7.79
N VAL A 109 4.53 6.65 -9.01
CA VAL A 109 3.27 6.20 -9.60
C VAL A 109 3.34 4.69 -9.78
N GLU A 110 2.34 3.99 -9.25
CA GLU A 110 2.21 2.55 -9.34
C GLU A 110 0.84 2.17 -9.90
N THR A 111 0.81 1.21 -10.81
CA THR A 111 -0.40 0.69 -11.43
C THR A 111 -0.54 -0.80 -11.16
N PHE A 112 -1.76 -1.25 -10.92
CA PHE A 112 -2.10 -2.67 -10.93
C PHE A 112 -2.51 -3.11 -12.35
N GLY A 113 -1.92 -4.20 -12.85
CA GLY A 113 -2.30 -4.80 -14.14
C GLY A 113 -1.77 -4.11 -15.41
N LYS A 114 -1.20 -2.91 -15.31
CA LYS A 114 -0.64 -2.15 -16.45
C LYS A 114 0.78 -1.65 -16.13
N ALA A 115 1.64 -1.56 -17.14
CA ALA A 115 2.90 -0.82 -17.07
C ALA A 115 2.70 0.60 -17.62
N LEU A 116 3.24 1.61 -16.94
CA LEU A 116 3.20 2.99 -17.38
C LEU A 116 4.48 3.40 -18.10
N THR A 117 4.32 4.15 -19.19
CA THR A 117 5.39 4.91 -19.83
C THR A 117 5.86 6.06 -18.93
N PHE A 118 7.06 6.59 -19.19
CA PHE A 118 7.57 7.75 -18.46
C PHE A 118 6.68 8.99 -18.60
N ASP A 119 6.13 9.22 -19.80
CA ASP A 119 5.25 10.36 -20.04
C ASP A 119 3.92 10.23 -19.29
N GLU A 120 3.32 9.03 -19.24
CA GLU A 120 2.14 8.78 -18.42
C GLU A 120 2.45 9.01 -16.93
N GLN A 121 3.56 8.49 -16.40
CA GLN A 121 3.95 8.74 -15.00
C GLN A 121 4.09 10.24 -14.71
N ARG A 122 4.72 10.99 -15.62
CA ARG A 122 4.88 12.44 -15.48
C ARG A 122 3.55 13.18 -15.50
N GLU A 123 2.62 12.78 -16.37
CA GLU A 123 1.27 13.33 -16.42
C GLU A 123 0.54 13.15 -15.09
N ARG A 124 0.60 11.95 -14.51
CA ARG A 124 -0.02 11.67 -13.20
C ARG A 124 0.61 12.52 -12.10
N ILE A 125 1.93 12.68 -12.07
CA ILE A 125 2.59 13.55 -11.09
C ILE A 125 2.17 15.02 -11.27
N ASN A 126 2.10 15.51 -12.51
CA ASN A 126 1.70 16.89 -12.81
C ASN A 126 0.25 17.20 -12.40
N SER A 127 -0.61 16.17 -12.34
CA SER A 127 -1.99 16.33 -11.85
C SER A 127 -2.04 16.79 -10.39
N LEU A 128 -0.98 16.54 -9.59
CA LEU A 128 -0.91 16.88 -8.17
C LEU A 128 -0.23 18.23 -7.87
N THR A 129 -0.03 19.08 -8.89
CA THR A 129 0.64 20.38 -8.76
C THR A 129 -0.07 21.38 -7.83
N TYR A 130 -1.33 21.10 -7.46
CA TYR A 130 -2.07 21.89 -6.47
C TYR A 130 -1.59 21.65 -5.02
N ILE A 131 -0.83 20.59 -4.76
CA ILE A 131 -0.25 20.33 -3.44
C ILE A 131 1.06 21.13 -3.33
N PRO A 132 1.30 21.88 -2.24
CA PRO A 132 2.46 22.78 -2.12
C PRO A 132 3.74 22.00 -1.81
N PHE A 133 4.36 21.49 -2.87
CA PHE A 133 5.32 20.42 -2.82
C PHE A 133 6.70 20.90 -3.37
N ASP A 134 7.75 20.99 -2.55
CA ASP A 134 9.17 20.99 -2.98
C ASP A 134 9.77 19.58 -3.29
N VAL A 135 9.92 19.27 -4.59
CA VAL A 135 10.25 17.92 -5.08
C VAL A 135 11.77 17.64 -5.03
N ASN A 136 12.20 16.61 -4.30
CA ASN A 136 13.55 16.06 -4.39
C ASN A 136 13.54 14.58 -4.77
N LEU A 137 13.93 14.29 -6.01
CA LEU A 137 13.92 12.93 -6.52
C LEU A 137 15.07 12.05 -6.00
N LYS A 138 16.16 12.62 -5.46
CA LYS A 138 17.36 11.83 -5.10
C LYS A 138 17.33 11.32 -3.66
N ASN A 139 17.05 12.20 -2.71
CA ASN A 139 17.02 11.87 -1.29
C ASN A 139 15.85 12.60 -0.62
N PRO A 140 14.61 12.15 -0.88
CA PRO A 140 13.43 12.75 -0.30
C PRO A 140 13.33 12.44 1.20
N ASP A 141 12.78 13.37 1.98
CA ASP A 141 12.42 13.12 3.37
C ASP A 141 11.15 12.26 3.46
N HIS A 142 10.25 12.41 2.49
CA HIS A 142 8.98 11.68 2.42
C HIS A 142 8.72 11.08 1.03
N ASN A 143 8.23 9.83 1.02
CA ASN A 143 7.74 9.21 -0.22
C ASN A 143 6.21 9.27 -0.25
N PHE A 144 5.68 9.69 -1.38
CA PHE A 144 4.26 9.66 -1.69
C PHE A 144 4.01 8.77 -2.89
N PHE A 145 2.83 8.20 -2.94
CA PHE A 145 2.44 7.26 -3.99
C PHE A 145 1.08 7.64 -4.55
N ILE A 146 1.03 7.67 -5.89
CA ILE A 146 -0.21 7.51 -6.64
C ILE A 146 -0.32 6.03 -6.96
N MET A 147 -1.40 5.38 -6.53
CA MET A 147 -1.67 3.98 -6.84
C MET A 147 -2.96 3.90 -7.64
N GLU A 148 -2.87 3.39 -8.87
CA GLU A 148 -3.99 3.30 -9.79
C GLU A 148 -4.35 1.85 -10.09
N MET A 149 -5.66 1.63 -10.21
CA MET A 149 -6.24 0.44 -10.78
C MET A 149 -7.27 0.87 -11.81
N ASP A 150 -7.01 0.59 -13.08
CA ASP A 150 -7.92 0.91 -14.18
C ASP A 150 -8.99 -0.17 -14.33
N GLU A 151 -10.15 0.23 -14.86
CA GLU A 151 -11.21 -0.71 -15.23
C GLU A 151 -10.69 -1.73 -16.23
N SER A 152 -10.99 -2.99 -15.96
CA SER A 152 -10.60 -4.08 -16.84
C SER A 152 -11.64 -5.18 -16.81
N GLU A 153 -12.01 -5.66 -17.99
CA GLU A 153 -12.73 -6.92 -18.14
C GLU A 153 -11.84 -8.11 -17.77
N GLU A 154 -12.43 -9.30 -17.58
CA GLU A 154 -11.68 -10.53 -17.34
C GLU A 154 -10.61 -10.71 -18.44
N ASN A 155 -9.36 -10.43 -18.09
CA ASN A 155 -8.26 -10.56 -19.02
C ASN A 155 -7.02 -11.03 -18.25
N ASN A 156 -6.29 -11.97 -18.84
CA ASN A 156 -5.06 -12.54 -18.27
C ASN A 156 -5.21 -13.26 -16.90
N GLY A 157 -6.39 -13.81 -16.59
CA GLY A 157 -6.63 -14.58 -15.36
C GLY A 157 -6.80 -13.74 -14.09
N LEU A 158 -6.95 -12.43 -14.23
CA LEU A 158 -7.33 -11.52 -13.14
C LEU A 158 -8.85 -11.34 -13.09
N GLN A 159 -9.38 -11.14 -11.89
CA GLN A 159 -10.78 -10.80 -11.67
C GLN A 159 -11.08 -9.41 -12.25
N PRO A 160 -12.30 -9.20 -12.78
CA PRO A 160 -12.66 -7.94 -13.41
C PRO A 160 -12.65 -6.79 -12.39
N ILE A 161 -12.18 -5.63 -12.86
CA ILE A 161 -12.15 -4.39 -12.10
C ILE A 161 -13.31 -3.54 -12.62
N LEU A 162 -14.36 -3.45 -11.82
CA LEU A 162 -15.63 -2.85 -12.21
C LEU A 162 -15.59 -1.31 -12.27
N GLN A 163 -14.69 -0.70 -11.50
CA GLN A 163 -14.56 0.74 -11.41
C GLN A 163 -13.10 1.13 -11.15
N ARG A 164 -12.63 2.15 -11.86
CA ARG A 164 -11.29 2.70 -11.66
C ARG A 164 -11.16 3.23 -10.24
N ARG A 165 -9.99 3.02 -9.62
CA ARG A 165 -9.62 3.70 -8.37
C ARG A 165 -8.23 4.27 -8.44
N ILE A 166 -8.10 5.45 -7.85
CA ILE A 166 -6.86 6.18 -7.68
C ILE A 166 -6.74 6.48 -6.18
N PHE A 167 -5.60 6.10 -5.62
CA PHE A 167 -5.25 6.37 -4.23
C PHE A 167 -4.04 7.28 -4.18
N PHE A 168 -4.07 8.29 -3.32
CA PHE A 168 -2.90 9.10 -2.99
C PHE A 168 -2.60 9.02 -1.51
N GLY A 169 -1.36 8.66 -1.16
CA GLY A 169 -0.97 8.52 0.22
C GLY A 169 0.52 8.65 0.48
N ARG A 170 0.84 8.94 1.74
CA ARG A 170 2.20 8.97 2.27
C ARG A 170 2.64 7.55 2.62
N GLU A 171 3.84 7.18 2.22
CA GLU A 171 4.48 5.94 2.66
C GLU A 171 4.75 6.00 4.16
N VAL A 172 4.13 5.08 4.89
CA VAL A 172 4.37 4.91 6.32
C VAL A 172 5.47 3.88 6.51
N GLY A 173 5.42 2.77 5.77
CA GLY A 173 6.46 1.75 5.74
C GLY A 173 6.48 0.98 4.42
N PHE A 174 7.63 0.43 4.07
CA PHE A 174 7.82 -0.34 2.84
C PHE A 174 8.57 -1.63 3.16
N ALA A 175 8.29 -2.71 2.43
CA ALA A 175 8.97 -3.99 2.62
C ALA A 175 10.40 -3.96 2.09
N ASP A 176 11.35 -4.53 2.84
CA ASP A 176 12.74 -4.58 2.37
C ASP A 176 12.84 -5.47 1.13
N ARG A 177 13.02 -4.85 -0.05
CA ARG A 177 13.12 -5.55 -1.34
C ARG A 177 14.28 -6.55 -1.39
N LYS A 178 15.27 -6.46 -0.49
CA LYS A 178 16.34 -7.46 -0.35
C LYS A 178 15.82 -8.82 0.13
N LEU A 179 14.65 -8.83 0.77
CA LEU A 179 13.94 -10.04 1.18
C LEU A 179 13.09 -10.65 0.05
N LEU A 180 13.21 -10.22 -1.21
CA LEU A 180 12.45 -10.83 -2.32
C LEU A 180 13.29 -11.84 -3.13
N PRO A 181 14.55 -11.56 -3.52
CA PRO A 181 15.38 -12.51 -4.25
C PRO A 181 15.75 -13.75 -3.43
N ALA A 182 15.92 -13.61 -2.11
CA ALA A 182 16.31 -14.72 -1.23
C ALA A 182 15.22 -15.81 -1.07
N PHE A 183 13.99 -15.55 -1.53
CA PHE A 183 12.81 -16.35 -1.19
C PHE A 183 12.06 -16.90 -2.41
N SER A 184 12.62 -16.79 -3.63
CA SER A 184 11.94 -17.20 -4.87
C SER A 184 11.95 -18.71 -5.15
N SER A 185 12.60 -19.55 -4.33
CA SER A 185 12.71 -20.99 -4.62
C SER A 185 12.49 -21.94 -3.43
N SER A 186 12.50 -21.48 -2.18
CA SER A 186 12.47 -22.36 -0.98
C SER A 186 11.26 -22.17 -0.05
N LEU A 187 10.38 -21.19 -0.31
CA LEU A 187 9.40 -20.76 0.68
C LEU A 187 8.16 -21.66 0.78
N ALA A 188 7.73 -22.35 -0.28
CA ALA A 188 6.60 -23.28 -0.17
C ALA A 188 6.87 -24.39 0.87
N LEU A 189 8.11 -24.88 0.93
CA LEU A 189 8.56 -25.86 1.92
C LEU A 189 8.84 -25.25 3.29
N THR A 190 9.26 -23.99 3.36
CA THR A 190 9.65 -23.32 4.60
C THR A 190 8.44 -22.75 5.35
N LEU A 191 7.47 -22.15 4.65
CA LEU A 191 6.16 -21.78 5.22
C LEU A 191 5.37 -23.03 5.61
N ALA A 192 5.38 -24.09 4.80
CA ALA A 192 4.79 -25.36 5.20
C ALA A 192 5.43 -25.93 6.48
N ARG A 193 6.75 -25.80 6.65
CA ARG A 193 7.46 -26.22 7.87
C ARG A 193 7.17 -25.34 9.09
N LEU A 194 7.16 -24.01 8.93
CA LEU A 194 6.82 -23.08 10.01
C LEU A 194 5.37 -23.26 10.48
N LEU A 195 4.43 -23.44 9.54
CA LEU A 195 3.03 -23.72 9.84
C LEU A 195 2.82 -25.14 10.41
N TRP A 196 3.62 -26.13 10.00
CA TRP A 196 3.61 -27.47 10.61
C TRP A 196 4.12 -27.46 12.05
N MET A 197 5.13 -26.65 12.37
CA MET A 197 5.62 -26.48 13.74
C MET A 197 4.62 -25.73 14.64
N LEU A 198 3.94 -24.71 14.11
CA LEU A 198 2.92 -23.96 14.87
C LEU A 198 1.67 -24.79 15.19
N LYS A 199 1.26 -25.70 14.29
CA LYS A 199 0.14 -26.64 14.53
C LYS A 199 0.44 -27.78 15.50
N TRP A 200 1.72 -28.08 15.78
CA TRP A 200 2.12 -29.17 16.69
C TRP A 200 2.37 -28.70 18.13
N LEU A 201 2.35 -27.38 18.36
CA LEU A 201 2.54 -26.74 19.67
C LEU A 201 1.21 -26.28 20.31
N SER A 202 0.08 -26.65 19.72
CA SER A 202 -1.30 -26.49 20.21
C SER A 202 -1.98 -27.84 20.35
#